data_AF-A0AAU9UV59-F1
#
_entry.id   AF-A0AAU9UV59-F1
#
_cell.length_a   1.000
_cell.length_b   1.000
_cell.length_c   1.000
_cell.angle_alpha   90.00
_cell.angle_beta   90.00
_cell.angle_gamma   90.00
#
_symmetry.space_group_name_H-M   'P 1'
#
loop_
_entity.id
_entity.type
_entity.pdbx_description
1 polymer ?
#
loop_
_entity_poly.entity_id
_entity_poly.type
_entity_poly.pdbx_seq_one_letter_code
_entity_poly.pdbx_strand_id
1 'polypeptide(L)'
;MRPFRARRSTVDALKRLRAPPARGDTGGTKILRSAPVSKEAVGGVSLRSKGRPREPVPQGSVLGPILWDIGYDWVLRGRLLPGMGVICYADDTLVYSRGRNYKEAARLAEVGLDLVISRIENLGLRVRIDKTEALLFRGTGRKGPPPGATLQIGEGRVKMSSQMKYLGLILDGGWTFGPHFAMVGPKVVKAASALGRLLPNLGGPSAACRQLYSGVCRSMATYGALVWADRLTVKNKAALRAAQRIIAVRVIRGYRTVSWAAATALAGDPPWKLVAEVLAETYSYVSGRREAW
;
A
#
# COMPACT_ATOMS: atom_id res chain seq x y z
N MET A 1 -6.92 15.06 -28.83
CA MET A 1 -6.17 14.80 -27.58
C MET A 1 -7.11 14.09 -26.60
N ARG A 2 -6.88 12.82 -26.27
CA ARG A 2 -7.68 12.15 -25.22
C ARG A 2 -7.22 12.68 -23.86
N PRO A 3 -8.12 13.13 -22.96
CA PRO A 3 -7.74 13.65 -21.66
C PRO A 3 -7.01 12.58 -20.84
N PHE A 4 -6.11 13.03 -19.97
CA PHE A 4 -5.38 12.26 -18.97
C PHE A 4 -6.35 11.38 -18.18
N ARG A 5 -6.50 10.14 -18.61
CA ARG A 5 -7.32 9.14 -17.92
C ARG A 5 -6.35 8.48 -16.94
N ALA A 6 -6.37 8.92 -15.68
CA ALA A 6 -5.73 8.24 -14.54
C ALA A 6 -6.33 6.83 -14.41
N ARG A 7 -5.97 5.94 -15.33
CA ARG A 7 -6.56 4.61 -15.44
C ARG A 7 -5.90 3.76 -14.37
N ARG A 8 -6.65 3.64 -13.27
CA ARG A 8 -6.59 2.65 -12.18
C ARG A 8 -5.88 3.19 -10.95
N SER A 9 -6.65 3.34 -9.87
CA SER A 9 -6.08 3.64 -8.57
C SER A 9 -5.11 2.53 -8.15
N THR A 10 -4.12 2.87 -7.33
CA THR A 10 -3.24 1.88 -6.70
C THR A 10 -4.03 0.79 -5.96
N VAL A 11 -5.19 1.15 -5.39
CA VAL A 11 -6.11 0.22 -4.73
C VAL A 11 -6.68 -0.79 -5.72
N ASP A 12 -7.19 -0.35 -6.86
CA ASP A 12 -7.74 -1.24 -7.89
C ASP A 12 -6.65 -2.15 -8.44
N ALA A 13 -5.44 -1.63 -8.58
CA ALA A 13 -4.31 -2.40 -9.03
C ALA A 13 -3.94 -3.49 -8.01
N LEU A 14 -3.84 -3.17 -6.72
CA LEU A 14 -3.66 -4.17 -5.65
C LEU A 14 -4.80 -5.20 -5.59
N LYS A 15 -6.06 -4.76 -5.76
CA LYS A 15 -7.22 -5.66 -5.84
C LYS A 15 -7.13 -6.61 -7.05
N ARG A 16 -6.68 -6.12 -8.21
CA ARG A 16 -6.47 -6.94 -9.42
C ARG A 16 -5.34 -7.92 -9.26
N LEU A 17 -4.25 -7.54 -8.59
CA LEU A 17 -3.13 -8.42 -8.28
C LEU A 17 -3.56 -9.60 -7.42
N ARG A 18 -4.47 -9.31 -6.48
CA ARG A 18 -5.10 -10.30 -5.60
C ARG A 18 -6.15 -11.18 -6.30
N ALA A 19 -6.81 -10.68 -7.35
CA ALA A 19 -7.83 -11.45 -8.06
C ALA A 19 -7.22 -12.75 -8.64
N PRO A 20 -7.92 -13.90 -8.53
CA PRO A 20 -7.48 -15.12 -9.17
C PRO A 20 -7.39 -14.91 -10.68
N PRO A 21 -6.45 -15.59 -11.37
CA PRO A 21 -6.37 -15.53 -12.82
C PRO A 21 -7.71 -16.01 -13.45
N ALA A 22 -8.10 -15.41 -14.57
CA ALA A 22 -9.31 -15.80 -15.29
C ALA A 22 -9.22 -17.27 -15.76
N ARG A 23 -10.36 -17.95 -15.93
CA ARG A 23 -10.41 -19.38 -16.33
C ARG A 23 -9.52 -19.63 -17.55
N GLY A 24 -8.54 -20.52 -17.40
CA GLY A 24 -7.53 -20.86 -18.41
C GLY A 24 -6.11 -20.36 -18.10
N ASP A 25 -5.96 -19.39 -17.20
CA ASP A 25 -4.66 -18.88 -16.77
C ASP A 25 -4.29 -19.53 -15.40
N THR A 26 -3.28 -20.42 -15.39
CA THR A 26 -2.88 -21.21 -14.21
C THR A 26 -1.88 -20.46 -13.29
N GLY A 27 -1.57 -19.20 -13.62
CA GLY A 27 -0.48 -18.43 -13.04
C GLY A 27 -0.72 -17.84 -11.66
N GLY A 28 0.27 -17.95 -10.76
CA GLY A 28 0.30 -17.18 -9.52
C GLY A 28 0.78 -15.76 -9.81
N THR A 29 0.15 -14.77 -9.17
CA THR A 29 0.60 -13.36 -9.25
C THR A 29 1.88 -13.18 -8.44
N LYS A 30 2.89 -12.52 -9.01
CA LYS A 30 4.09 -12.07 -8.30
C LYS A 30 4.24 -10.57 -8.47
N ILE A 31 4.79 -9.92 -7.46
CA ILE A 31 5.05 -8.49 -7.52
C ILE A 31 6.46 -8.23 -7.06
N LEU A 32 7.25 -7.60 -7.92
CA LEU A 32 8.42 -6.85 -7.51
C LEU A 32 7.98 -5.45 -7.08
N ARG A 33 8.42 -4.99 -5.92
CA ARG A 33 8.44 -3.54 -5.69
C ARG A 33 9.73 -3.04 -6.31
N SER A 34 9.68 -2.06 -7.21
CA SER A 34 10.89 -1.30 -7.51
C SER A 34 11.11 -0.27 -6.39
N ALA A 35 12.35 -0.04 -6.00
CA ALA A 35 12.68 0.97 -5.00
C ALA A 35 12.12 2.36 -5.29
N PRO A 36 11.99 3.20 -4.25
CA PRO A 36 11.72 4.62 -4.41
C PRO A 36 12.75 5.26 -5.35
N VAL A 37 12.24 6.02 -6.32
CA VAL A 37 13.05 6.76 -7.28
C VAL A 37 13.74 7.93 -6.56
N SER A 38 15.08 7.99 -6.59
CA SER A 38 15.80 9.13 -6.02
C SER A 38 15.83 10.31 -7.00
N LYS A 39 15.46 11.49 -6.51
CA LYS A 39 15.49 12.77 -7.26
C LYS A 39 16.88 13.42 -7.22
N GLU A 40 17.95 12.65 -7.40
CA GLU A 40 19.31 13.19 -7.43
C GLU A 40 19.70 13.50 -8.87
N ALA A 41 19.96 14.77 -9.16
CA ALA A 41 20.46 15.22 -10.44
C ALA A 41 21.87 14.66 -10.68
N VAL A 42 22.13 14.13 -11.88
CA VAL A 42 23.46 13.68 -12.27
C VAL A 42 24.36 14.92 -12.46
N GLY A 43 25.18 15.21 -11.46
CA GLY A 43 26.41 15.96 -11.62
C GLY A 43 27.45 15.09 -12.33
N GLY A 44 28.06 15.62 -13.39
CA GLY A 44 29.28 15.06 -13.98
C GLY A 44 29.12 14.35 -15.33
N VAL A 45 28.60 15.04 -16.36
CA VAL A 45 29.05 14.84 -17.75
C VAL A 45 29.08 16.21 -18.44
N SER A 46 30.28 16.69 -18.72
CA SER A 46 30.51 17.85 -19.60
C SER A 46 30.21 17.42 -21.04
N LEU A 47 29.01 17.72 -21.52
CA LEU A 47 28.72 17.81 -22.94
C LEU A 47 27.85 19.04 -23.18
N ARG A 48 28.43 20.02 -23.88
CA ARG A 48 27.78 21.21 -24.41
C ARG A 48 26.56 20.81 -25.24
N SER A 49 25.35 21.14 -24.79
CA SER A 49 24.17 21.36 -25.65
C SER A 49 23.09 22.07 -24.85
N LYS A 50 22.58 23.17 -25.40
CA LYS A 50 21.72 24.19 -24.80
C LYS A 50 20.30 23.66 -24.47
N GLY A 51 19.76 24.06 -23.31
CA GLY A 51 18.34 24.42 -23.20
C GLY A 51 17.35 23.46 -22.53
N ARG A 52 17.61 22.93 -21.32
CA ARG A 52 16.53 22.51 -20.39
C ARG A 52 16.93 22.77 -18.94
N PRO A 53 16.07 23.36 -18.08
CA PRO A 53 16.37 23.46 -16.65
C PRO A 53 16.35 22.06 -16.05
N ARG A 54 17.47 21.63 -15.48
CA ARG A 54 17.66 20.34 -14.79
C ARG A 54 17.67 20.53 -13.27
N GLU A 55 16.63 21.17 -12.73
CA GLU A 55 16.46 21.27 -11.28
C GLU A 55 15.22 20.50 -10.83
N PRO A 56 15.33 19.70 -9.73
CA PRO A 56 14.18 19.03 -9.16
C PRO A 56 13.14 20.07 -8.73
N VAL A 57 11.87 19.82 -9.03
CA VAL A 57 10.79 20.76 -8.68
C VAL A 57 10.79 21.03 -7.17
N PRO A 58 10.81 22.30 -6.72
CA PRO A 58 10.83 22.64 -5.30
C PRO A 58 9.70 21.96 -4.53
N GLN A 59 10.03 21.36 -3.39
CA GLN A 59 9.05 20.77 -2.50
C GLN A 59 8.11 21.88 -1.99
N GLY A 60 6.81 21.76 -2.29
CA GLY A 60 5.81 22.80 -2.00
C GLY A 60 5.33 23.58 -3.23
N SER A 61 5.90 23.34 -4.42
CA SER A 61 5.35 23.87 -5.67
C SER A 61 3.97 23.26 -5.96
N VAL A 62 3.00 24.13 -6.25
CA VAL A 62 1.62 23.75 -6.63
C VAL A 62 1.62 22.88 -7.91
N LEU A 63 2.54 23.14 -8.84
CA LEU A 63 2.64 22.40 -10.11
C LEU A 63 3.51 21.15 -10.03
N GLY A 64 4.30 20.99 -8.96
CA GLY A 64 5.23 19.87 -8.83
C GLY A 64 4.59 18.49 -8.98
N PRO A 65 3.46 18.19 -8.32
CA PRO A 65 2.76 16.91 -8.49
C PRO A 65 2.31 16.66 -9.94
N ILE A 66 1.75 17.68 -10.60
CA ILE A 66 1.25 17.54 -11.98
C ILE A 66 2.40 17.30 -12.96
N LEU A 67 3.49 18.06 -12.84
CA LEU A 67 4.68 17.89 -13.67
C LEU A 67 5.33 16.51 -13.45
N TRP A 68 5.32 16.02 -12.20
CA TRP A 68 5.77 14.67 -11.89
C TRP A 68 4.90 13.63 -12.61
N ASP A 69 3.58 13.71 -12.48
CA ASP A 69 2.67 12.75 -13.11
C ASP A 69 2.81 12.74 -14.63
N ILE A 70 2.94 13.90 -15.27
CA ILE A 70 3.15 14.01 -16.72
C ILE A 70 4.50 13.39 -17.15
N GLY A 71 5.58 13.71 -16.44
CA GLY A 71 6.91 13.17 -16.74
C GLY A 71 6.97 11.66 -16.53
N TYR A 72 6.38 11.18 -15.44
CA TYR A 72 6.44 9.77 -15.05
C TYR A 72 5.50 8.87 -15.89
N ASP A 73 4.44 9.43 -16.50
CA ASP A 73 3.53 8.73 -17.40
C ASP A 73 4.27 8.00 -18.55
N TRP A 74 5.41 8.54 -19.00
CA TRP A 74 6.25 7.89 -20.00
C TRP A 74 6.80 6.53 -19.53
N VAL A 75 7.18 6.40 -18.25
CA VAL A 75 7.63 5.13 -17.66
C VAL A 75 6.48 4.12 -17.64
N LEU A 76 5.29 4.58 -17.26
CA LEU A 76 4.10 3.75 -17.08
C LEU A 76 3.53 3.21 -18.40
N ARG A 77 3.65 3.99 -19.49
CA ARG A 77 3.09 3.63 -20.80
C ARG A 77 4.00 2.79 -21.66
N GLY A 78 5.26 2.65 -21.29
CA GLY A 78 6.18 1.83 -22.08
C GLY A 78 5.72 0.37 -22.11
N ARG A 79 5.90 -0.29 -23.27
CA ARG A 79 5.41 -1.67 -23.50
C ARG A 79 6.04 -2.66 -22.53
N LEU A 80 5.24 -3.54 -21.95
CA LEU A 80 5.69 -4.64 -21.10
C LEU A 80 5.30 -5.96 -21.75
N LEU A 81 6.02 -7.03 -21.41
CA LEU A 81 5.65 -8.37 -21.87
C LEU A 81 4.30 -8.80 -21.26
N PRO A 82 3.56 -9.72 -21.92
CA PRO A 82 2.36 -10.29 -21.35
C PRO A 82 2.60 -10.87 -19.96
N GLY A 83 1.65 -10.65 -19.05
CA GLY A 83 1.76 -11.06 -17.65
C GLY A 83 2.49 -10.06 -16.75
N MET A 84 3.08 -9.00 -17.28
CA MET A 84 3.70 -7.93 -16.49
C MET A 84 2.81 -6.69 -16.36
N GLY A 85 3.07 -5.88 -15.35
CA GLY A 85 2.47 -4.56 -15.21
C GLY A 85 3.22 -3.67 -14.24
N VAL A 86 2.91 -2.38 -14.29
CA VAL A 86 3.53 -1.36 -13.44
C VAL A 86 2.45 -0.53 -12.77
N ILE A 87 2.66 -0.22 -11.51
CA ILE A 87 1.80 0.61 -10.67
C ILE A 87 2.72 1.63 -10.02
N CYS A 88 2.37 2.90 -10.07
CA CYS A 88 3.09 3.93 -9.33
C CYS A 88 2.17 4.66 -8.36
N TYR A 89 2.77 5.20 -7.31
CA TYR A 89 2.17 6.21 -6.46
C TYR A 89 3.29 7.19 -6.09
N ALA A 90 3.23 8.41 -6.62
CA ALA A 90 4.34 9.36 -6.54
C ALA A 90 5.68 8.70 -7.00
N ASP A 91 6.67 8.61 -6.12
CA ASP A 91 7.99 8.01 -6.36
C ASP A 91 8.05 6.50 -6.07
N ASP A 92 7.03 5.93 -5.43
CA ASP A 92 6.92 4.49 -5.18
C ASP A 92 6.40 3.78 -6.45
N THR A 93 7.28 3.02 -7.10
CA THR A 93 6.91 2.21 -8.28
C THR A 93 6.92 0.73 -7.96
N LEU A 94 5.98 0.00 -8.52
CA LEU A 94 5.75 -1.40 -8.25
C LEU A 94 5.55 -2.13 -9.58
N VAL A 95 6.44 -3.07 -9.86
CA VAL A 95 6.51 -3.84 -11.10
C VAL A 95 6.06 -5.25 -10.81
N TYR A 96 5.01 -5.75 -11.43
CA TYR A 96 4.53 -7.10 -11.15
C TYR A 96 4.61 -7.99 -12.36
N SER A 97 4.65 -9.30 -12.12
CA SER A 97 4.69 -10.34 -13.13
C SER A 97 3.83 -11.53 -12.73
N ARG A 98 3.19 -12.17 -13.69
CA ARG A 98 2.40 -13.40 -13.49
C ARG A 98 3.02 -14.53 -14.27
N GLY A 99 3.05 -15.72 -13.67
CA GLY A 99 3.62 -16.91 -14.29
C GLY A 99 3.13 -18.18 -13.62
N ARG A 100 3.23 -19.30 -14.34
CA ARG A 100 2.73 -20.62 -13.92
C ARG A 100 3.46 -21.15 -12.69
N ASN A 101 4.74 -20.84 -12.57
CA ASN A 101 5.59 -21.29 -11.47
C ASN A 101 6.55 -20.19 -10.96
N TYR A 102 7.30 -20.51 -9.90
CA TYR A 102 8.27 -19.60 -9.30
C TYR A 102 9.36 -19.13 -10.30
N LYS A 103 9.88 -20.02 -11.15
CA LYS A 103 10.96 -19.66 -12.07
C LYS A 103 10.50 -18.72 -13.17
N GLU A 104 9.36 -19.01 -13.80
CA GLU A 104 8.82 -18.23 -14.92
C GLU A 104 8.53 -16.79 -14.50
N ALA A 105 7.72 -16.58 -13.45
CA ALA A 105 7.45 -15.21 -13.04
C ALA A 105 8.64 -14.52 -12.33
N ALA A 106 9.66 -15.24 -11.85
CA ALA A 106 10.90 -14.58 -11.40
C ALA A 106 11.61 -13.94 -12.60
N ARG A 107 11.83 -14.70 -13.69
CA ARG A 107 12.43 -14.20 -14.93
C ARG A 107 11.66 -13.02 -15.54
N LEU A 108 10.33 -13.12 -15.61
CA LEU A 108 9.51 -12.01 -16.09
C LEU A 108 9.62 -10.78 -15.19
N ALA A 109 9.80 -10.97 -13.88
CA ALA A 109 9.96 -9.87 -12.96
C ALA A 109 11.32 -9.19 -13.18
N GLU A 110 12.40 -9.95 -13.31
CA GLU A 110 13.76 -9.46 -13.60
C GLU A 110 13.77 -8.64 -14.90
N VAL A 111 13.29 -9.22 -16.01
CA VAL A 111 13.17 -8.52 -17.30
C VAL A 111 12.30 -7.27 -17.19
N GLY A 112 11.18 -7.38 -16.48
CA GLY A 112 10.27 -6.25 -16.30
C GLY A 112 10.85 -5.10 -15.51
N LEU A 113 11.61 -5.42 -14.48
CA LEU A 113 12.25 -4.41 -13.67
C LEU A 113 13.40 -3.75 -14.43
N ASP A 114 14.21 -4.49 -15.18
CA ASP A 114 15.24 -3.93 -16.05
C ASP A 114 14.65 -2.95 -17.08
N LEU A 115 13.55 -3.34 -17.76
CA LEU A 115 12.85 -2.45 -18.70
C LEU A 115 12.33 -1.16 -18.06
N VAL A 116 11.85 -1.24 -16.82
CA VAL A 116 11.34 -0.08 -16.08
C VAL A 116 12.49 0.79 -15.58
N ILE A 117 13.57 0.20 -15.08
CA ILE A 117 14.78 0.91 -14.64
C ILE A 117 15.38 1.70 -15.80
N SER A 118 15.60 1.07 -16.97
CA SER A 118 16.15 1.76 -18.12
C SER A 118 15.29 2.96 -18.55
N ARG A 119 13.96 2.89 -18.37
CA ARG A 119 13.09 4.05 -18.60
C ARG A 119 13.28 5.13 -17.54
N ILE A 120 13.28 4.76 -16.28
CA ILE A 120 13.49 5.73 -15.19
C ILE A 120 14.83 6.46 -15.39
N GLU A 121 15.88 5.74 -15.79
CA GLU A 121 17.21 6.30 -16.11
C GLU A 121 17.19 7.22 -17.34
N ASN A 122 16.43 6.88 -18.37
CA ASN A 122 16.22 7.75 -19.54
C ASN A 122 15.50 9.07 -19.21
N LEU A 123 14.75 9.12 -18.10
CA LEU A 123 14.20 10.37 -17.56
C LEU A 123 15.22 11.15 -16.70
N GLY A 124 16.44 10.65 -16.55
CA GLY A 124 17.48 11.24 -15.71
C GLY A 124 17.30 10.97 -14.22
N LEU A 125 16.53 9.95 -13.85
CA LEU A 125 16.27 9.54 -12.47
C LEU A 125 17.06 8.26 -12.15
N ARG A 126 17.37 8.01 -10.86
CA ARG A 126 18.02 6.76 -10.44
C ARG A 126 17.11 5.91 -9.56
N VAL A 127 17.24 4.60 -9.70
CA VAL A 127 16.57 3.61 -8.85
C VAL A 127 17.56 3.09 -7.82
N ARG A 128 17.17 3.11 -6.55
CA ARG A 128 18.00 2.60 -5.45
C ARG A 128 17.80 1.11 -5.21
N ILE A 129 18.58 0.28 -5.90
CA ILE A 129 18.44 -1.19 -5.85
C ILE A 129 18.54 -1.73 -4.40
N ASP A 130 19.33 -1.11 -3.54
CA ASP A 130 19.48 -1.44 -2.11
C ASP A 130 18.18 -1.32 -1.30
N LYS A 131 17.27 -0.43 -1.71
CA LYS A 131 15.95 -0.24 -1.09
C LYS A 131 14.84 -1.01 -1.78
N THR A 132 15.17 -1.80 -2.80
CA THR A 132 14.20 -2.58 -3.56
C THR A 132 13.81 -3.80 -2.74
N GLU A 133 12.50 -4.01 -2.57
CA GLU A 133 11.97 -5.15 -1.85
C GLU A 133 11.21 -6.05 -2.81
N ALA A 134 11.36 -7.36 -2.67
CA ALA A 134 10.70 -8.32 -3.52
C ALA A 134 9.82 -9.26 -2.69
N LEU A 135 8.58 -9.48 -3.11
CA LEU A 135 7.62 -10.33 -2.40
C LEU A 135 6.93 -11.31 -3.36
N LEU A 136 6.92 -12.58 -2.97
CA LEU A 136 6.12 -13.60 -3.67
C LEU A 136 4.70 -13.66 -3.08
N PHE A 137 3.70 -13.26 -3.85
CA PHE A 137 2.31 -13.58 -3.54
C PHE A 137 1.99 -15.01 -3.97
N ARG A 138 1.32 -15.76 -3.10
CA ARG A 138 1.02 -17.18 -3.28
C ARG A 138 -0.48 -17.38 -3.26
N GLY A 139 -0.97 -18.17 -4.21
CA GLY A 139 -2.27 -18.81 -4.06
C GLY A 139 -2.25 -19.79 -2.89
N THR A 140 -3.40 -20.00 -2.27
CA THR A 140 -3.59 -20.98 -1.20
C THR A 140 -3.02 -22.35 -1.59
N GLY A 141 -2.21 -22.96 -0.72
CA GLY A 141 -1.63 -24.29 -0.93
C GLY A 141 -0.37 -24.36 -1.81
N ARG A 142 0.17 -23.24 -2.31
CA ARG A 142 1.41 -23.24 -3.11
C ARG A 142 2.67 -23.08 -2.24
N LYS A 143 3.72 -23.83 -2.60
CA LYS A 143 5.04 -23.76 -1.93
C LYS A 143 5.65 -22.35 -2.04
N GLY A 144 6.39 -21.97 -1.00
CA GLY A 144 7.11 -20.70 -0.92
C GLY A 144 8.21 -20.54 -1.97
N PRO A 145 8.81 -19.33 -2.07
CA PRO A 145 10.08 -19.22 -2.77
C PRO A 145 11.10 -20.14 -2.08
N PRO A 146 12.10 -20.66 -2.80
CA PRO A 146 13.22 -21.37 -2.19
C PRO A 146 13.84 -20.53 -1.06
N PRO A 147 14.32 -21.15 0.04
CA PRO A 147 15.08 -20.44 1.05
C PRO A 147 16.24 -19.66 0.42
N GLY A 148 16.41 -18.40 0.78
CA GLY A 148 17.48 -17.54 0.24
C GLY A 148 17.28 -17.11 -1.21
N ALA A 149 16.09 -17.27 -1.79
CA ALA A 149 15.82 -16.86 -3.16
C ALA A 149 16.10 -15.36 -3.41
N THR A 150 16.82 -15.09 -4.49
CA THR A 150 17.16 -13.73 -4.95
C THR A 150 16.66 -13.52 -6.37
N LEU A 151 16.44 -12.26 -6.73
CA LEU A 151 16.20 -11.82 -8.09
C LEU A 151 17.39 -10.99 -8.57
N GLN A 152 17.82 -11.23 -9.80
CA GLN A 152 18.92 -10.52 -10.44
C GLN A 152 18.36 -9.36 -11.26
N ILE A 153 18.82 -8.13 -10.98
CA ILE A 153 18.30 -6.90 -11.59
C ILE A 153 19.51 -6.06 -11.99
N GLY A 154 19.80 -5.97 -13.28
CA GLY A 154 21.09 -5.53 -13.78
C GLY A 154 22.24 -6.23 -13.05
N GLU A 155 23.14 -5.44 -12.46
CA GLU A 155 24.28 -5.94 -11.66
C GLU A 155 23.90 -6.25 -10.19
N GLY A 156 22.73 -5.80 -9.72
CA GLY A 156 22.28 -5.94 -8.35
C GLY A 156 21.52 -7.23 -8.06
N ARG A 157 21.47 -7.60 -6.77
CA ARG A 157 20.67 -8.73 -6.26
C ARG A 157 19.68 -8.27 -5.21
N VAL A 158 18.41 -8.61 -5.41
CA VAL A 158 17.34 -8.32 -4.45
C VAL A 158 16.87 -9.59 -3.78
N LYS A 159 16.88 -9.63 -2.45
CA LYS A 159 16.41 -10.78 -1.67
C LYS A 159 14.88 -10.83 -1.64
N MET A 160 14.32 -12.02 -1.81
CA MET A 160 12.90 -12.24 -1.57
C MET A 160 12.59 -12.14 -0.07
N SER A 161 11.66 -11.26 0.29
CA SER A 161 11.13 -11.13 1.63
C SER A 161 9.80 -11.87 1.77
N SER A 162 9.43 -12.24 3.00
CA SER A 162 8.12 -12.81 3.34
C SER A 162 7.02 -11.75 3.47
N GLN A 163 7.43 -10.49 3.64
CA GLN A 163 6.56 -9.33 3.77
C GLN A 163 7.22 -8.09 3.14
N MET A 164 6.41 -7.14 2.68
CA MET A 164 6.88 -5.86 2.15
C MET A 164 6.02 -4.71 2.67
N LYS A 165 6.61 -3.54 2.87
CA LYS A 165 5.85 -2.33 3.16
C LYS A 165 5.46 -1.67 1.83
N TYR A 166 4.22 -1.22 1.70
CA TYR A 166 3.78 -0.46 0.53
C TYR A 166 2.65 0.49 0.91
N LEU A 167 2.83 1.79 0.66
CA LEU A 167 1.86 2.84 1.02
C LEU A 167 1.31 2.67 2.44
N GLY A 168 2.19 2.50 3.44
CA GLY A 168 1.80 2.34 4.84
C GLY A 168 1.16 1.00 5.22
N LEU A 169 0.85 0.12 4.25
CA LEU A 169 0.42 -1.25 4.48
C LEU A 169 1.63 -2.19 4.57
N ILE A 170 1.47 -3.30 5.31
CA ILE A 170 2.42 -4.41 5.30
C ILE A 170 1.74 -5.57 4.59
N LEU A 171 2.23 -5.89 3.41
CA LEU A 171 1.72 -6.98 2.59
C LEU A 171 2.54 -8.23 2.89
N ASP A 172 1.88 -9.35 3.13
CA ASP A 172 2.50 -10.67 3.23
C ASP A 172 2.14 -11.53 2.02
N GLY A 173 2.99 -12.51 1.71
CA GLY A 173 2.79 -13.36 0.53
C GLY A 173 1.48 -14.16 0.52
N GLY A 174 0.78 -14.29 1.65
CA GLY A 174 -0.51 -14.97 1.75
C GLY A 174 -1.74 -14.05 1.70
N TRP A 175 -1.56 -12.73 1.55
CA TRP A 175 -2.63 -11.74 1.69
C TRP A 175 -3.39 -11.85 3.02
N THR A 176 -2.72 -12.30 4.08
CA THR A 176 -3.33 -12.50 5.39
C THR A 176 -3.32 -11.24 6.24
N PHE A 177 -2.45 -10.27 5.94
CA PHE A 177 -2.22 -9.03 6.68
C PHE A 177 -1.86 -9.23 8.16
N GLY A 178 -1.43 -10.43 8.56
CA GLY A 178 -1.06 -10.72 9.95
C GLY A 178 -0.03 -9.75 10.53
N PRO A 179 1.13 -9.56 9.86
CA PRO A 179 2.13 -8.59 10.30
C PRO A 179 1.63 -7.15 10.33
N HIS A 180 0.72 -6.78 9.42
CA HIS A 180 0.11 -5.45 9.41
C HIS A 180 -0.68 -5.19 10.70
N PHE A 181 -1.58 -6.10 11.09
CA PHE A 181 -2.38 -5.93 12.30
C PHE A 181 -1.56 -6.04 13.59
N ALA A 182 -0.47 -6.81 13.58
CA ALA A 182 0.50 -6.84 14.68
C ALA A 182 1.15 -5.46 14.92
N MET A 183 1.31 -4.65 13.87
CA MET A 183 1.86 -3.29 13.96
C MET A 183 0.80 -2.22 14.18
N VAL A 184 -0.37 -2.32 13.53
CA VAL A 184 -1.43 -1.31 13.61
C VAL A 184 -2.02 -1.22 15.00
N GLY A 185 -2.31 -2.35 15.66
CA GLY A 185 -2.90 -2.37 17.00
C GLY A 185 -2.10 -1.53 18.01
N PRO A 186 -0.82 -1.85 18.26
CA PRO A 186 0.04 -1.07 19.14
C PRO A 186 0.20 0.40 18.72
N LYS A 187 0.30 0.67 17.41
CA LYS A 187 0.43 2.04 16.89
C LYS A 187 -0.80 2.89 17.20
N VAL A 188 -1.99 2.31 17.01
CA VAL A 188 -3.27 2.96 17.32
C VAL A 188 -3.40 3.18 18.83
N VAL A 189 -3.07 2.18 19.65
CA VAL A 189 -3.07 2.32 21.12
C VAL A 189 -2.09 3.39 21.59
N LYS A 190 -0.89 3.46 21.00
CA LYS A 190 0.10 4.50 21.32
C LYS A 190 -0.42 5.90 21.01
N ALA A 191 -1.03 6.09 19.84
CA ALA A 191 -1.67 7.36 19.48
C ALA A 191 -2.84 7.71 20.42
N ALA A 192 -3.67 6.72 20.75
CA ALA A 192 -4.76 6.84 21.69
C ALA A 192 -4.28 7.24 23.10
N SER A 193 -3.14 6.72 23.56
CA SER A 193 -2.53 7.10 24.84
C SER A 193 -1.99 8.53 24.80
N ALA A 194 -1.34 8.94 23.70
CA ALA A 194 -0.83 10.31 23.54
C ALA A 194 -1.97 11.34 23.53
N LEU A 195 -3.10 11.00 22.89
CA LEU A 195 -4.32 11.81 22.89
C LEU A 195 -5.13 11.69 24.19
N GLY A 196 -4.74 10.81 25.10
CA GLY A 196 -5.48 10.52 26.34
C GLY A 196 -5.63 11.73 27.27
N ARG A 197 -4.73 12.73 27.15
CA ARG A 197 -4.81 14.02 27.86
C ARG A 197 -6.03 14.85 27.45
N LEU A 198 -6.54 14.67 26.23
CA LEU A 198 -7.76 15.34 25.75
C LEU A 198 -9.03 14.79 26.42
N LEU A 199 -8.94 13.63 27.06
CA LEU A 199 -10.04 12.95 27.73
C LEU A 199 -9.76 12.85 29.24
N PRO A 200 -9.83 13.95 30.00
CA PRO A 200 -9.72 13.89 31.45
C PRO A 200 -10.88 13.07 32.04
N ASN A 201 -10.59 12.30 33.09
CA ASN A 201 -11.60 11.49 33.76
C ASN A 201 -12.63 12.37 34.53
N LEU A 202 -12.15 13.48 35.10
CA LEU A 202 -12.91 14.45 35.89
C LEU A 202 -13.30 15.68 35.04
N GLY A 203 -14.49 16.25 35.25
CA GLY A 203 -15.02 17.41 34.52
C GLY A 203 -15.46 17.11 33.08
N GLY A 204 -14.75 16.20 32.42
CA GLY A 204 -15.23 15.43 31.29
C GLY A 204 -15.09 16.06 29.91
N PRO A 205 -14.53 15.34 28.91
CA PRO A 205 -14.47 15.83 27.54
C PRO A 205 -15.87 15.98 26.93
N SER A 206 -16.04 17.04 26.14
CA SER A 206 -17.23 17.24 25.31
C SER A 206 -17.46 16.06 24.37
N ALA A 207 -18.69 15.90 23.88
CA ALA A 207 -19.01 14.90 22.87
C ALA A 207 -18.10 15.03 21.63
N ALA A 208 -17.83 16.27 21.20
CA ALA A 208 -16.94 16.56 20.08
C ALA A 208 -15.50 16.06 20.31
N CYS A 209 -14.95 16.25 21.51
CA CYS A 209 -13.60 15.76 21.84
C CYS A 209 -13.53 14.22 21.79
N ARG A 210 -14.56 13.55 22.31
CA ARG A 210 -14.68 12.08 22.23
C ARG A 210 -14.79 11.57 20.79
N GLN A 211 -15.57 12.26 19.96
CA GLN A 211 -15.69 11.93 18.54
C GLN A 211 -14.38 12.13 17.78
N LEU A 212 -13.65 13.23 18.05
CA LEU A 212 -12.34 13.47 17.46
C LEU A 212 -11.34 12.37 17.86
N TYR A 213 -11.29 12.05 19.15
CA TYR A 213 -10.43 10.98 19.68
C TYR A 213 -10.69 9.63 19.01
N SER A 214 -11.95 9.19 19.02
CA SER A 214 -12.37 7.93 18.38
C SER A 214 -12.15 7.98 16.88
N GLY A 215 -12.43 9.10 16.23
CA GLY A 215 -12.29 9.32 14.80
C GLY A 215 -10.85 9.20 14.33
N VAL A 216 -9.89 9.79 15.04
CA VAL A 216 -8.46 9.66 14.74
C VAL A 216 -8.02 8.20 14.87
N CYS A 217 -8.36 7.55 15.97
CA CYS A 217 -7.97 6.16 16.20
C CYS A 217 -8.59 5.21 15.17
N ARG A 218 -9.89 5.40 14.86
CA ARG A 218 -10.62 4.65 13.84
C ARG A 218 -9.97 4.84 12.47
N SER A 219 -9.67 6.09 12.08
CA SER A 219 -9.03 6.40 10.79
C SER A 219 -7.67 5.72 10.63
N MET A 220 -6.87 5.68 11.71
CA MET A 220 -5.60 4.94 11.71
C MET A 220 -5.81 3.42 11.59
N ALA A 221 -6.82 2.87 12.27
CA ALA A 221 -7.11 1.44 12.26
C ALA A 221 -7.75 0.95 10.96
N THR A 222 -8.54 1.80 10.29
CA THR A 222 -9.20 1.52 9.00
C THR A 222 -8.37 1.96 7.80
N TYR A 223 -7.12 2.40 8.01
CA TYR A 223 -6.24 2.80 6.92
C TYR A 223 -5.99 1.61 5.98
N GLY A 224 -6.22 1.83 4.68
CA GLY A 224 -6.11 0.80 3.66
C GLY A 224 -7.17 -0.31 3.75
N ALA A 225 -8.28 -0.09 4.47
CA ALA A 225 -9.43 -1.00 4.55
C ALA A 225 -9.86 -1.54 3.17
N LEU A 226 -9.78 -0.70 2.14
CA LEU A 226 -10.09 -1.08 0.75
C LEU A 226 -9.31 -2.30 0.24
N VAL A 227 -8.14 -2.59 0.82
CA VAL A 227 -7.23 -3.66 0.40
C VAL A 227 -7.38 -4.92 1.27
N TRP A 228 -7.70 -4.76 2.57
CA TRP A 228 -7.69 -5.87 3.53
C TRP A 228 -9.05 -6.24 4.14
N ALA A 229 -10.11 -5.44 3.99
CA ALA A 229 -11.40 -5.64 4.69
C ALA A 229 -12.01 -7.03 4.48
N ASP A 230 -11.95 -7.55 3.25
CA ASP A 230 -12.46 -8.86 2.84
C ASP A 230 -11.51 -10.03 3.15
N ARG A 231 -10.34 -9.78 3.75
CA ARG A 231 -9.31 -10.79 4.08
C ARG A 231 -8.96 -10.86 5.55
N LEU A 232 -9.78 -10.26 6.41
CA LEU A 232 -9.59 -10.33 7.85
C LEU A 232 -9.71 -11.77 8.37
N THR A 233 -8.58 -12.31 8.82
CA THR A 233 -8.52 -13.59 9.56
C THR A 233 -9.15 -13.45 10.94
N VAL A 234 -9.47 -14.57 11.60
CA VAL A 234 -9.98 -14.58 12.98
C VAL A 234 -9.00 -13.87 13.93
N LYS A 235 -7.70 -14.11 13.76
CA LYS A 235 -6.63 -13.47 14.54
C LYS A 235 -6.59 -11.96 14.34
N ASN A 236 -6.70 -11.48 13.11
CA ASN A 236 -6.69 -10.04 12.81
C ASN A 236 -7.93 -9.34 13.34
N LYS A 237 -9.12 -9.98 13.23
CA LYS A 237 -10.35 -9.48 13.83
C LYS A 237 -10.21 -9.33 15.34
N ALA A 238 -9.61 -10.31 16.01
CA ALA A 238 -9.35 -10.25 17.44
C ALA A 238 -8.39 -9.11 17.80
N ALA A 239 -7.29 -8.93 17.05
CA ALA A 239 -6.35 -7.83 17.25
C ALA A 239 -7.02 -6.45 17.10
N LEU A 240 -7.88 -6.30 16.07
CA LEU A 240 -8.63 -5.07 15.83
C LEU A 240 -9.63 -4.77 16.97
N ARG A 241 -10.36 -5.80 17.42
CA ARG A 241 -11.28 -5.70 18.57
C ARG A 241 -10.56 -5.32 19.86
N ALA A 242 -9.39 -5.90 20.11
CA ALA A 242 -8.58 -5.60 21.29
C ALA A 242 -8.18 -4.11 21.32
N ALA A 243 -7.70 -3.58 20.19
CA ALA A 243 -7.37 -2.15 20.07
C ALA A 243 -8.60 -1.25 20.22
N GLN A 244 -9.70 -1.57 19.53
CA GLN A 244 -10.94 -0.80 19.61
C GLN A 244 -11.49 -0.77 21.03
N ARG A 245 -11.43 -1.89 21.77
CA ARG A 245 -11.92 -1.97 23.15
C ARG A 245 -11.20 -0.97 24.06
N ILE A 246 -9.88 -0.87 23.96
CA ILE A 246 -9.08 0.06 24.79
C ILE A 246 -9.57 1.50 24.60
N ILE A 247 -9.81 1.88 23.35
CA ILE A 247 -10.29 3.21 22.97
C ILE A 247 -11.73 3.43 23.43
N ALA A 248 -12.62 2.48 23.17
CA ALA A 248 -14.03 2.57 23.54
C ALA A 248 -14.21 2.67 25.06
N VAL A 249 -13.47 1.88 25.84
CA VAL A 249 -13.46 1.97 27.32
C VAL A 249 -13.04 3.36 27.78
N ARG A 250 -12.02 3.96 27.15
CA ARG A 250 -11.59 5.33 27.46
C ARG A 250 -12.67 6.37 27.13
N VAL A 251 -13.35 6.23 26.00
CA VAL A 251 -14.42 7.14 25.55
C VAL A 251 -15.60 7.16 26.52
N ILE A 252 -15.99 5.99 27.03
CA ILE A 252 -17.10 5.85 27.99
C ILE A 252 -16.67 6.04 29.45
N ARG A 253 -15.36 6.20 29.71
CA ARG A 253 -14.77 6.21 31.06
C ARG A 253 -15.10 4.94 31.87
N GLY A 254 -15.15 3.81 31.18
CA GLY A 254 -15.53 2.53 31.75
C GLY A 254 -14.36 1.86 32.47
N TYR A 255 -14.69 0.87 33.30
CA TYR A 255 -13.68 0.00 33.90
C TYR A 255 -13.02 -0.91 32.86
N ARG A 256 -11.78 -1.34 33.15
CA ARG A 256 -11.02 -2.28 32.32
C ARG A 256 -11.68 -3.66 32.16
N THR A 257 -12.72 -3.97 32.92
CA THR A 257 -13.47 -5.23 32.89
C THR A 257 -14.62 -5.22 31.87
N VAL A 258 -15.02 -4.05 31.38
CA VAL A 258 -16.11 -3.92 30.40
C VAL A 258 -15.77 -4.71 29.13
N SER A 259 -16.72 -5.51 28.64
CA SER A 259 -16.54 -6.31 27.42
C SER A 259 -16.39 -5.41 26.18
N TRP A 260 -15.79 -5.93 25.10
CA TRP A 260 -15.67 -5.16 23.86
C TRP A 260 -17.05 -4.71 23.33
N ALA A 261 -18.03 -5.61 23.32
CA ALA A 261 -19.37 -5.34 22.80
C ALA A 261 -20.09 -4.24 23.59
N ALA A 262 -20.04 -4.29 24.93
CA ALA A 262 -20.63 -3.25 25.77
C ALA A 262 -19.89 -1.90 25.61
N ALA A 263 -18.56 -1.93 25.55
CA ALA A 263 -17.76 -0.72 25.41
C ALA A 263 -18.07 0.01 24.09
N THR A 264 -18.12 -0.70 22.97
CA THR A 264 -18.40 -0.10 21.66
C THR A 264 -19.84 0.39 21.53
N ALA A 265 -20.81 -0.34 22.10
CA ALA A 265 -22.21 0.06 22.13
C ALA A 265 -22.41 1.38 22.89
N LEU A 266 -21.87 1.47 24.12
CA LEU A 266 -21.97 2.68 24.94
C LEU A 266 -21.16 3.86 24.36
N ALA A 267 -20.06 3.58 23.66
CA ALA A 267 -19.27 4.60 22.98
C ALA A 267 -19.94 5.15 21.71
N GLY A 268 -20.98 4.49 21.20
CA GLY A 268 -21.53 4.78 19.87
C GLY A 268 -20.51 4.55 18.75
N ASP A 269 -19.53 3.66 18.95
CA ASP A 269 -18.47 3.36 17.98
C ASP A 269 -18.74 2.00 17.33
N PRO A 270 -19.23 1.93 16.08
CA PRO A 270 -19.49 0.64 15.44
C PRO A 270 -18.21 -0.20 15.33
N PRO A 271 -18.31 -1.54 15.33
CA PRO A 271 -17.17 -2.42 15.11
C PRO A 271 -16.34 -1.99 13.91
N TRP A 272 -15.03 -1.77 14.09
CA TRP A 272 -14.17 -1.25 13.02
C TRP A 272 -14.10 -2.16 11.79
N LYS A 273 -14.36 -3.46 11.97
CA LYS A 273 -14.57 -4.40 10.85
C LYS A 273 -15.71 -3.94 9.94
N LEU A 274 -16.87 -3.61 10.50
CA LEU A 274 -18.05 -3.19 9.74
C LEU A 274 -17.78 -1.86 9.05
N VAL A 275 -17.13 -0.92 9.76
CA VAL A 275 -16.71 0.36 9.15
C VAL A 275 -15.78 0.12 7.96
N ALA A 276 -14.79 -0.77 8.10
CA ALA A 276 -13.88 -1.11 7.01
C ALA A 276 -14.59 -1.76 5.81
N GLU A 277 -15.58 -2.62 6.07
CA GLU A 277 -16.41 -3.24 5.03
C GLU A 277 -17.25 -2.19 4.28
N VAL A 278 -17.93 -1.28 5.01
CA VAL A 278 -18.69 -0.16 4.41
C VAL A 278 -17.79 0.75 3.58
N LEU A 279 -16.58 1.08 4.06
CA LEU A 279 -15.60 1.86 3.30
C LEU A 279 -15.20 1.16 1.99
N ALA A 280 -14.96 -0.16 2.06
CA ALA A 280 -14.59 -0.96 0.89
C ALA A 280 -15.73 -1.08 -0.14
N GLU A 281 -16.96 -1.22 0.33
CA GLU A 281 -18.17 -1.29 -0.50
C GLU A 281 -18.47 0.07 -1.15
N THR A 282 -18.49 1.14 -0.37
CA THR A 282 -18.72 2.51 -0.85
C THR A 282 -17.71 2.89 -1.94
N TYR A 283 -16.44 2.54 -1.74
CA TYR A 283 -15.41 2.77 -2.75
C TYR A 283 -15.71 2.01 -4.04
N SER A 284 -16.07 0.73 -3.94
CA SER A 284 -16.33 -0.12 -5.11
C SER A 284 -17.57 0.35 -5.88
N TYR A 285 -18.58 0.84 -5.17
CA TYR A 285 -19.77 1.46 -5.76
C TYR A 285 -19.41 2.74 -6.52
N VAL A 286 -18.65 3.65 -5.90
CA VAL A 286 -18.26 4.93 -6.52
C VAL A 286 -17.31 4.72 -7.70
N SER A 287 -16.35 3.80 -7.59
CA SER A 287 -15.41 3.50 -8.67
C SER A 287 -16.11 2.83 -9.86
N GLY A 288 -17.05 1.91 -9.60
CA GLY A 288 -17.87 1.28 -10.65
C GLY A 288 -18.71 2.29 -11.43
N ARG A 289 -19.28 3.30 -10.75
CA ARG A 289 -20.00 4.38 -11.44
C ARG A 289 -19.07 5.23 -12.30
N ARG A 290 -17.84 5.51 -11.87
CA ARG A 290 -16.86 6.28 -12.67
C ARG A 290 -16.39 5.56 -13.93
N GLU A 291 -16.41 4.23 -13.96
CA GLU A 291 -16.03 3.45 -15.14
C GLU A 291 -17.15 3.36 -16.19
N ALA A 292 -18.40 3.67 -15.81
CA ALA A 292 -19.58 3.62 -16.68
C ALA A 292 -19.81 4.89 -17.54
N TRP A 293 -19.00 5.94 -17.37
CA TRP A 293 -19.00 7.18 -18.16
C TRP A 293 -17.63 7.38 -18.87
#